data_AF-A0AAD5LMV4-F1
#
_entry.id   AF-A0AAD5LMV4-F1
#
_cell.length_a   1.000
_cell.length_b   1.000
_cell.length_c   1.000
_cell.angle_alpha   90.00
_cell.angle_beta   90.00
_cell.angle_gamma   90.00
#
_symmetry.space_group_name_H-M   'P 1'
#
loop_
_entity.id
_entity.type
_entity.pdbx_description
1 polymer ?
#
loop_
_entity_poly.entity_id
_entity_poly.type
_entity_poly.pdbx_seq_one_letter_code
_entity_poly.pdbx_strand_id
1 'polypeptide(L)'
;MIPRLVPVAMEPHRQSGAAAPLAALGKIDRVQISDVVQRRKGVYFVMDVYLRNIDSRLPLTSSLRDRIRLRPSASESRAPDYQVEARFSDFAGLRADVSEWMCMNARFTCEYCNNFEEYIRFRVKQPRWIVKISTRVEQRKRILESFINDFIHMAQMRVPACDKCRAHEYVPFLVEAFVRKSVRPSTELERTPEAA
;
A
#
# COMPACT_ATOMS: atom_id res chain seq x y z
N MET A 1 14.62 -8.71 -54.62
CA MET A 1 14.59 -7.40 -53.92
C MET A 1 13.98 -7.62 -52.55
N ILE A 2 14.70 -7.32 -51.47
CA ILE A 2 14.21 -7.50 -50.09
C ILE A 2 13.70 -6.13 -49.61
N PRO A 3 12.44 -6.02 -49.14
CA PRO A 3 11.90 -4.75 -48.70
C PRO A 3 12.62 -4.27 -47.43
N ARG A 4 12.95 -2.98 -47.40
CA ARG A 4 13.56 -2.30 -46.25
C ARG A 4 12.52 -2.16 -45.15
N LEU A 5 12.76 -2.78 -44.00
CA LEU A 5 11.95 -2.58 -42.81
C LEU A 5 12.19 -1.17 -42.27
N VAL A 6 11.11 -0.45 -41.98
CA VAL A 6 11.15 0.89 -41.41
C VAL A 6 10.66 0.79 -39.97
N PRO A 7 11.33 1.44 -39.00
CA PRO A 7 10.90 1.43 -37.61
C PRO A 7 9.49 2.01 -37.50
N VAL A 8 8.57 1.24 -36.91
CA VAL A 8 7.22 1.70 -36.56
C VAL A 8 7.23 2.07 -35.08
N ALA A 9 6.90 3.32 -34.77
CA ALA A 9 6.67 3.75 -33.40
C ALA A 9 5.45 3.01 -32.85
N MET A 10 5.69 2.04 -31.98
CA MET A 10 4.64 1.30 -31.27
C MET A 10 4.33 2.06 -29.98
N GLU A 11 3.23 2.81 -29.97
CA GLU A 11 2.72 3.32 -28.69
C GLU A 11 2.14 2.15 -27.89
N PRO A 12 2.51 2.00 -26.60
CA PRO A 12 1.94 0.96 -25.75
C PRO A 12 0.42 1.15 -25.72
N HIS A 13 -0.31 0.13 -26.15
CA HIS A 13 -1.71 0.21 -26.58
C HIS A 13 -2.76 0.54 -25.51
N ARG A 14 -2.33 0.98 -24.33
CA ARG A 14 -3.07 1.60 -23.21
C ARG A 14 -2.18 1.42 -21.99
N GLN A 15 -1.52 2.48 -21.54
CA GLN A 15 -0.98 2.46 -20.18
C GLN A 15 -2.19 2.38 -19.23
N SER A 16 -2.33 1.27 -18.50
CA SER A 16 -3.37 1.14 -17.47
C SER A 16 -3.19 2.28 -16.46
N GLY A 17 -4.28 2.94 -16.04
CA GLY A 17 -4.23 3.99 -15.01
C GLY A 17 -3.60 3.52 -13.68
N ALA A 18 -3.54 2.20 -13.45
CA ALA A 18 -2.87 1.60 -12.30
C ALA A 18 -1.35 1.49 -12.44
N ALA A 19 -0.74 1.77 -13.59
CA ALA A 19 0.71 1.58 -13.80
C ALA A 19 1.54 2.42 -12.82
N ALA A 20 1.20 3.69 -12.63
CA ALA A 20 1.90 4.57 -11.68
C ALA A 20 1.68 4.13 -10.21
N PRO A 21 0.44 3.88 -9.75
CA PRO A 21 0.20 3.32 -8.42
C PRO A 21 0.90 1.99 -8.14
N LEU A 22 0.88 1.06 -9.10
CA LEU A 22 1.57 -0.22 -8.97
C LEU A 22 3.09 -0.06 -8.90
N ALA A 23 3.66 0.84 -9.68
CA ALA A 23 5.08 1.16 -9.61
C ALA A 23 5.46 1.80 -8.27
N ALA A 24 4.57 2.63 -7.70
CA ALA A 24 4.73 3.21 -6.38
C ALA A 24 4.70 2.15 -5.27
N LEU A 25 3.66 1.30 -5.26
CA LEU A 25 3.51 0.21 -4.29
C LEU A 25 4.65 -0.81 -4.40
N GLY A 26 5.15 -1.09 -5.61
CA GLY A 26 6.28 -1.97 -5.85
C GLY A 26 7.61 -1.48 -5.26
N LYS A 27 7.72 -0.19 -4.93
CA LYS A 27 8.89 0.36 -4.21
C LYS A 27 8.80 0.14 -2.71
N ILE A 28 7.62 -0.15 -2.16
CA ILE A 28 7.46 -0.37 -0.72
C ILE A 28 8.02 -1.75 -0.38
N ASP A 29 8.91 -1.77 0.61
CA ASP A 29 9.42 -3.00 1.23
C ASP A 29 8.43 -3.49 2.28
N ARG A 30 8.15 -2.63 3.27
CA ARG A 30 7.20 -2.89 4.35
C ARG A 30 6.68 -1.60 4.97
N VAL A 31 5.60 -1.73 5.72
CA VAL A 31 5.08 -0.71 6.63
C VAL A 31 5.09 -1.25 8.06
N GLN A 32 5.50 -0.45 9.04
CA GLN A 32 5.37 -0.77 10.46
C GLN A 32 4.53 0.28 11.19
N ILE A 33 3.76 -0.13 12.18
CA ILE A 33 3.06 0.79 13.08
C ILE A 33 3.91 1.02 14.32
N SER A 34 4.75 2.06 14.29
CA SER A 34 5.76 2.32 15.31
C SER A 34 5.16 2.88 16.59
N ASP A 35 4.24 3.83 16.47
CA ASP A 35 3.73 4.58 17.62
C ASP A 35 2.25 5.00 17.50
N VAL A 36 1.70 5.53 18.59
CA VAL A 36 0.35 6.07 18.67
C VAL A 36 0.40 7.44 19.33
N VAL A 37 0.07 8.47 18.55
CA VAL A 37 0.13 9.86 18.99
C VAL A 37 -1.27 10.44 19.20
N GLN A 38 -1.47 11.10 20.32
CA GLN A 38 -2.68 11.88 20.59
C GLN A 38 -2.53 13.27 19.99
N ARG A 39 -3.41 13.65 19.07
CA ARG A 39 -3.49 15.02 18.52
C ARG A 39 -4.83 15.64 18.90
N ARG A 40 -4.98 16.96 18.71
CA ARG A 40 -6.25 17.69 18.99
C ARG A 40 -7.48 17.06 18.34
N LYS A 41 -7.31 16.46 17.16
CA LYS A 41 -8.40 15.86 16.38
C LYS A 41 -8.56 14.33 16.58
N GLY A 42 -7.90 13.73 17.57
CA GLY A 42 -8.02 12.31 17.91
C GLY A 42 -6.70 11.55 17.98
N VAL A 43 -6.81 10.23 18.06
CA VAL A 43 -5.69 9.28 18.11
C VAL A 43 -5.22 8.94 16.69
N TYR A 44 -3.91 9.01 16.45
CA TYR A 44 -3.27 8.64 15.19
C TYR A 44 -2.27 7.51 15.42
N PHE A 45 -2.18 6.60 14.47
CA PHE A 45 -1.18 5.55 14.39
C PHE A 45 -0.08 6.02 13.44
N VAL A 46 1.17 5.99 13.89
CA VAL A 46 2.34 6.38 13.09
C VAL A 46 2.78 5.17 12.27
N MET A 47 2.73 5.32 10.96
CA MET A 47 3.13 4.34 9.96
C MET A 47 4.54 4.68 9.47
N ASP A 48 5.51 3.87 9.85
CA ASP A 48 6.87 3.89 9.31
C ASP A 48 6.88 3.15 7.98
N VAL A 49 7.20 3.85 6.89
CA VAL A 49 7.24 3.24 5.56
C VAL A 49 8.69 3.08 5.11
N TYR A 50 9.02 1.85 4.73
CA TYR A 50 10.34 1.46 4.25
C TYR A 50 10.27 1.17 2.76
N LEU A 51 11.17 1.79 2.00
CA LEU A 51 11.31 1.60 0.56
C LEU A 51 12.45 0.62 0.26
N ARG A 52 12.28 -0.15 -0.81
CA ARG A 52 13.30 -1.08 -1.30
C ARG A 52 14.53 -0.29 -1.77
N ASN A 53 15.68 -0.59 -1.18
CA ASN A 53 16.96 -0.12 -1.71
C ASN A 53 17.33 -1.00 -2.91
N ILE A 54 17.02 -0.52 -4.11
CA ILE A 54 17.58 -1.10 -5.32
C ILE A 54 18.96 -0.46 -5.48
N ASP A 55 19.96 -0.99 -4.79
CA ASP A 55 21.35 -0.59 -5.00
C ASP A 55 21.69 -0.83 -6.48
N SER A 56 21.95 0.25 -7.20
CA SER A 56 22.18 0.30 -8.66
C SER A 56 23.53 -0.28 -9.10
N ARG A 57 24.26 -0.96 -8.20
CA ARG A 57 25.51 -1.66 -8.51
C ARG A 57 25.21 -3.05 -9.06
N LEU A 58 24.76 -3.08 -10.31
CA LEU A 58 24.48 -4.29 -11.08
C LEU A 58 25.75 -5.16 -11.24
N PRO A 59 25.84 -6.36 -10.64
CA PRO A 59 26.73 -7.39 -11.16
C PRO A 59 26.06 -7.97 -12.40
N LEU A 60 26.76 -7.96 -13.52
CA LEU A 60 26.26 -8.24 -14.88
C LEU A 60 25.77 -9.67 -15.17
N THR A 61 25.53 -10.53 -14.17
CA THR A 61 25.39 -11.98 -14.43
C THR A 61 24.24 -12.73 -13.77
N SER A 62 23.40 -12.10 -12.92
CA SER A 62 22.31 -12.84 -12.23
C SER A 62 20.91 -12.36 -12.61
N SER A 63 19.99 -13.30 -12.76
CA SER A 63 18.61 -13.09 -13.18
C SER A 63 17.84 -12.17 -12.21
N LEU A 64 16.95 -11.32 -12.73
CA LEU A 64 16.16 -10.37 -11.92
C LEU A 64 15.31 -11.05 -10.84
N ARG A 65 14.94 -12.33 -11.03
CA ARG A 65 14.14 -13.11 -10.06
C ARG A 65 14.96 -13.53 -8.84
N ASP A 66 16.25 -13.80 -9.02
CA ASP A 66 17.16 -14.15 -7.91
C ASP A 66 17.49 -12.92 -7.05
N ARG A 67 17.48 -11.72 -7.64
CA ARG A 67 17.77 -10.45 -6.95
C ARG A 67 16.69 -10.02 -5.94
N ILE A 68 15.43 -10.37 -6.19
CA ILE A 68 14.32 -10.07 -5.26
C ILE A 68 14.38 -10.98 -4.02
N ARG A 69 15.09 -12.11 -4.09
CA ARG A 69 15.14 -13.15 -3.05
C ARG A 69 16.39 -13.09 -2.16
N LEU A 70 17.41 -12.32 -2.52
CA LEU A 70 18.71 -12.33 -1.82
C LEU A 70 19.02 -11.00 -1.12
N ARG A 71 18.24 -10.66 -0.08
CA ARG A 71 18.79 -10.05 1.16
C ARG A 71 17.74 -9.96 2.28
N PRO A 72 17.77 -10.87 3.27
CA PRO A 72 17.23 -10.63 4.59
C PRO A 72 18.39 -10.34 5.55
N SER A 73 18.95 -9.14 5.58
CA SER A 73 19.95 -8.76 6.60
C SER A 73 20.27 -7.26 6.62
N ALA A 74 19.41 -6.48 7.30
CA ALA A 74 19.70 -5.20 7.99
C ALA A 74 18.39 -4.49 8.43
N SER A 75 17.27 -5.21 8.56
CA SER A 75 15.94 -4.60 8.62
C SER A 75 15.58 -3.95 9.95
N GLU A 76 16.31 -4.18 11.04
CA GLU A 76 15.95 -3.62 12.35
C GLU A 76 16.62 -2.28 12.67
N SER A 77 17.66 -1.87 11.95
CA SER A 77 18.44 -0.65 12.27
C SER A 77 18.34 0.47 11.23
N ARG A 78 17.59 0.27 10.14
CA ARG A 78 17.38 1.31 9.13
C ARG A 78 16.27 2.26 9.60
N ALA A 79 16.48 3.56 9.48
CA ALA A 79 15.42 4.55 9.68
C ALA A 79 14.33 4.41 8.60
N PRO A 80 13.05 4.68 8.91
CA PRO A 80 12.00 4.72 7.90
C PRO A 80 12.30 5.80 6.85
N ASP A 81 11.95 5.54 5.59
CA ASP A 81 12.14 6.51 4.52
C ASP A 81 11.17 7.68 4.65
N TYR A 82 9.97 7.41 5.19
CA TYR A 82 9.02 8.44 5.59
C TYR A 82 7.99 7.89 6.59
N GLN A 83 7.27 8.80 7.25
CA GLN A 83 6.21 8.48 8.19
C GLN A 83 4.86 9.06 7.74
N VAL A 84 3.80 8.31 8.01
CA VAL A 84 2.41 8.70 7.74
C VAL A 84 1.59 8.54 9.02
N GLU A 85 0.78 9.54 9.36
CA GLU A 85 -0.15 9.45 10.48
C GLU A 85 -1.56 9.11 9.97
N ALA A 86 -2.13 7.99 10.43
CA ALA A 86 -3.47 7.55 10.05
C ALA A 86 -4.32 7.22 11.28
N ARG A 87 -5.60 7.59 11.27
CA ARG A 87 -6.55 7.18 12.32
C ARG A 87 -7.05 5.77 12.04
N PHE A 88 -7.53 5.10 13.08
CA PHE A 88 -8.25 3.82 12.92
C PHE A 88 -9.38 3.92 11.87
N SER A 89 -10.11 5.04 11.85
CA SER A 89 -11.19 5.28 10.89
C SER A 89 -10.69 5.40 9.44
N ASP A 90 -9.47 5.87 9.23
CA ASP A 90 -8.89 5.92 7.88
C ASP A 90 -8.65 4.49 7.34
N PHE A 91 -8.15 3.56 8.17
CA PHE A 91 -8.00 2.15 7.77
C PHE A 91 -9.36 1.47 7.51
N ALA A 92 -10.36 1.77 8.34
CA ALA A 92 -11.71 1.27 8.14
C ALA A 92 -12.34 1.84 6.85
N GLY A 93 -12.05 3.10 6.52
CA GLY A 93 -12.42 3.75 5.26
C GLY A 93 -11.78 3.06 4.07
N LEU A 94 -10.47 2.87 4.08
CA LEU A 94 -9.77 2.13 3.01
C LEU A 94 -10.39 0.75 2.76
N ARG A 95 -10.73 0.02 3.84
CA ARG A 95 -11.42 -1.28 3.73
C ARG A 95 -12.77 -1.16 3.03
N ALA A 96 -13.55 -0.13 3.36
CA ALA A 96 -14.87 0.11 2.76
C ALA A 96 -14.73 0.50 1.29
N ASP A 97 -13.86 1.46 0.97
CA ASP A 97 -13.63 1.95 -0.39
C ASP A 97 -13.16 0.81 -1.31
N VAL A 98 -12.20 -0.01 -0.87
CA VAL A 98 -11.75 -1.19 -1.64
C VAL A 98 -12.91 -2.15 -1.87
N SER A 99 -13.76 -2.37 -0.85
CA SER A 99 -14.90 -3.27 -0.96
C SER A 99 -15.96 -2.80 -1.94
N GLU A 100 -16.13 -1.50 -2.12
CA GLU A 100 -17.06 -0.91 -3.09
C GLU A 100 -16.59 -1.13 -4.53
N TRP A 101 -15.28 -1.13 -4.77
CA TRP A 101 -14.70 -1.37 -6.09
C TRP A 101 -14.61 -2.84 -6.49
N MET A 102 -14.79 -3.78 -5.55
CA MET A 102 -14.76 -5.21 -5.85
C MET A 102 -15.99 -5.63 -6.67
N CYS A 103 -15.79 -6.38 -7.74
CA CYS A 103 -16.89 -7.00 -8.47
C CYS A 103 -17.32 -8.31 -7.77
N MET A 104 -18.25 -8.21 -6.81
CA MET A 104 -18.86 -9.38 -6.16
C MET A 104 -19.94 -9.99 -7.05
N ASN A 105 -19.57 -10.55 -8.20
CA ASN A 105 -20.50 -11.20 -9.12
C ASN A 105 -20.34 -12.72 -9.02
N ALA A 106 -21.33 -13.43 -8.48
CA ALA A 106 -21.29 -14.90 -8.34
C ALA A 106 -21.14 -15.65 -9.68
N ARG A 107 -21.40 -14.99 -10.82
CA ARG A 107 -21.25 -15.55 -12.18
C ARG A 107 -19.85 -15.34 -12.77
N PHE A 108 -19.01 -14.50 -12.14
CA PHE A 108 -17.68 -14.16 -12.63
C PHE A 108 -16.68 -14.15 -11.46
N THR A 109 -15.84 -15.18 -11.38
CA THR A 109 -14.79 -15.29 -10.37
C THR A 109 -13.58 -14.45 -10.80
N CYS A 110 -13.64 -13.14 -10.57
CA CYS A 110 -12.44 -12.31 -10.68
C CYS A 110 -11.50 -12.69 -9.53
N GLU A 111 -10.39 -13.36 -9.85
CA GLU A 111 -9.42 -13.85 -8.85
C GLU A 111 -8.92 -12.72 -7.95
N TYR A 112 -8.71 -11.53 -8.52
CA TYR A 112 -8.28 -10.35 -7.77
C TYR A 112 -9.30 -9.94 -6.71
N CYS A 113 -10.57 -9.79 -7.10
CA CYS A 113 -11.64 -9.45 -6.18
C CYS A 113 -11.91 -10.57 -5.16
N ASN A 114 -11.78 -11.83 -5.57
CA ASN A 114 -11.99 -12.97 -4.68
C ASN A 114 -10.95 -13.00 -3.54
N ASN A 115 -9.68 -12.67 -3.81
CA ASN A 115 -8.65 -12.57 -2.77
C ASN A 115 -9.01 -11.48 -1.73
N PHE A 116 -9.44 -10.31 -2.18
CA PHE A 116 -9.88 -9.24 -1.28
C PHE A 116 -11.17 -9.61 -0.54
N GLU A 117 -12.11 -10.28 -1.19
CA GLU A 117 -13.35 -10.76 -0.58
C GLU A 117 -13.08 -11.78 0.53
N GLU A 118 -12.25 -12.78 0.24
CA GLU A 118 -11.85 -13.80 1.22
C GLU A 118 -11.19 -13.14 2.43
N TYR A 119 -10.25 -12.22 2.17
CA TYR A 119 -9.62 -11.44 3.22
C TYR A 119 -10.69 -10.71 4.04
N ILE A 120 -11.48 -9.84 3.40
CA ILE A 120 -12.49 -8.97 4.02
C ILE A 120 -13.52 -9.77 4.82
N ARG A 121 -13.97 -10.92 4.33
CA ARG A 121 -15.00 -11.75 5.00
C ARG A 121 -14.42 -12.55 6.16
N PHE A 122 -13.31 -13.25 5.94
CA PHE A 122 -12.88 -14.34 6.84
C PHE A 122 -11.71 -13.97 7.75
N ARG A 123 -10.94 -12.92 7.47
CA ARG A 123 -9.87 -12.50 8.40
C ARG A 123 -10.46 -11.76 9.60
N VAL A 124 -10.30 -12.38 10.78
CA VAL A 124 -10.82 -11.89 12.08
C VAL A 124 -10.12 -10.60 12.54
N LYS A 125 -8.87 -10.38 12.12
CA LYS A 125 -7.99 -9.28 12.55
C LYS A 125 -8.02 -8.12 11.54
N GLN A 126 -9.11 -7.36 11.53
CA GLN A 126 -9.31 -6.24 10.60
C GLN A 126 -9.75 -4.96 11.31
N PRO A 127 -9.64 -3.78 10.68
CA PRO A 127 -10.14 -2.51 11.21
C PRO A 127 -11.69 -2.45 11.19
N ARG A 128 -12.31 -3.32 11.98
CA ARG A 128 -13.76 -3.34 12.24
C ARG A 128 -14.05 -2.59 13.54
N TRP A 129 -15.26 -2.05 13.67
CA TRP A 129 -15.68 -1.32 14.87
C TRP A 129 -15.46 -2.15 16.16
N ILE A 130 -15.70 -3.47 16.11
CA ILE A 130 -15.50 -4.38 17.24
C ILE A 130 -14.04 -4.40 17.72
N VAL A 131 -13.06 -4.37 16.79
CA VAL A 131 -11.63 -4.34 17.13
C VAL A 131 -11.29 -3.03 17.83
N LYS A 132 -11.88 -1.90 17.42
CA LYS A 132 -11.63 -0.60 18.07
C LYS A 132 -11.99 -0.61 19.56
N ILE A 133 -13.02 -1.38 19.94
CA ILE A 133 -13.59 -1.39 21.29
C ILE A 133 -12.99 -2.53 22.14
N SER A 134 -12.66 -3.67 21.54
CA SER A 134 -12.27 -4.88 22.28
C SER A 134 -10.77 -5.13 22.42
N THR A 135 -9.91 -4.29 21.82
CA THR A 135 -8.46 -4.56 21.77
C THR A 135 -7.59 -3.46 22.39
N ARG A 136 -6.49 -3.88 23.02
CA ARG A 136 -5.47 -2.97 23.57
C ARG A 136 -4.71 -2.25 22.44
N VAL A 137 -4.06 -1.13 22.76
CA VAL A 137 -3.31 -0.31 21.79
C VAL A 137 -2.32 -1.15 20.99
N GLU A 138 -1.46 -1.94 21.66
CA GLU A 138 -0.47 -2.79 20.98
C GLU A 138 -1.09 -3.84 20.05
N GLN A 139 -2.22 -4.42 20.45
CA GLN A 139 -2.94 -5.36 19.59
C GLN A 139 -3.53 -4.65 18.37
N ARG A 140 -4.04 -3.42 18.53
CA ARG A 140 -4.50 -2.58 17.41
C ARG A 140 -3.36 -2.28 16.45
N LYS A 141 -2.18 -1.90 16.94
CA LYS A 141 -0.99 -1.64 16.09
C LYS A 141 -0.69 -2.85 15.21
N ARG A 142 -0.59 -4.05 15.79
CA ARG A 142 -0.34 -5.31 15.04
C ARG A 142 -1.43 -5.63 14.01
N ILE A 143 -2.70 -5.40 14.35
CA ILE A 143 -3.82 -5.62 13.43
C ILE A 143 -3.74 -4.66 12.23
N LEU A 144 -3.50 -3.36 12.50
CA LEU A 144 -3.42 -2.34 11.45
C LEU A 144 -2.18 -2.53 10.58
N GLU A 145 -1.06 -2.92 11.17
CA GLU A 145 0.18 -3.26 10.45
C GLU A 145 -0.02 -4.42 9.49
N SER A 146 -0.56 -5.56 9.97
CA SER A 146 -0.87 -6.70 9.11
C SER A 146 -1.83 -6.28 8.00
N PHE A 147 -2.91 -5.58 8.36
CA PHE A 147 -3.92 -5.13 7.42
C PHE A 147 -3.34 -4.33 6.25
N ILE A 148 -2.48 -3.33 6.53
CA ILE A 148 -1.97 -2.49 5.45
C ILE A 148 -0.93 -3.21 4.59
N ASN A 149 -0.06 -4.04 5.17
CA ASN A 149 0.89 -4.83 4.39
C ASN A 149 0.17 -5.86 3.50
N ASP A 150 -0.88 -6.50 4.02
CA ASP A 150 -1.72 -7.41 3.24
C ASP A 150 -2.40 -6.69 2.07
N PHE A 151 -2.94 -5.48 2.30
CA PHE A 151 -3.55 -4.66 1.25
C PHE A 151 -2.54 -4.20 0.19
N ILE A 152 -1.33 -3.79 0.60
CA ILE A 152 -0.23 -3.46 -0.33
C ILE A 152 0.13 -4.67 -1.19
N HIS A 153 0.23 -5.86 -0.60
CA HIS A 153 0.55 -7.09 -1.31
C HIS A 153 -0.57 -7.48 -2.29
N MET A 154 -1.82 -7.51 -1.82
CA MET A 154 -2.98 -7.85 -2.66
C MET A 154 -3.17 -6.85 -3.80
N ALA A 155 -2.98 -5.55 -3.57
CA ALA A 155 -3.09 -4.54 -4.61
C ALA A 155 -2.08 -4.72 -5.76
N GLN A 156 -0.97 -5.41 -5.51
CA GLN A 156 0.07 -5.69 -6.51
C GLN A 156 -0.11 -7.02 -7.23
N MET A 157 -1.16 -7.80 -6.92
CA MET A 157 -1.37 -9.11 -7.52
C MET A 157 -1.55 -9.00 -9.04
N ARG A 158 -0.69 -9.71 -9.76
CA ARG A 158 -0.76 -9.86 -11.22
C ARG A 158 -1.55 -11.11 -11.56
N VAL A 159 -2.86 -10.97 -11.57
CA VAL A 159 -3.78 -11.99 -12.11
C VAL A 159 -4.34 -11.49 -13.45
N PRO A 160 -4.78 -12.38 -14.35
CA PRO A 160 -5.44 -11.98 -15.58
C PRO A 160 -6.62 -11.05 -15.26
N ALA A 161 -6.60 -9.85 -15.86
CA ALA A 161 -7.65 -8.88 -15.64
C ALA A 161 -8.97 -9.44 -16.18
N CYS A 162 -10.02 -9.37 -15.36
CA CYS A 162 -11.37 -9.61 -15.85
C CYS A 162 -11.83 -8.36 -16.63
N ASP A 163 -12.26 -8.53 -17.88
CA ASP A 163 -12.62 -7.43 -18.80
C ASP A 163 -13.59 -6.39 -18.24
N LYS A 164 -14.45 -6.78 -17.28
CA LYS A 164 -15.44 -5.90 -16.64
C LYS A 164 -15.05 -5.43 -15.25
N CYS A 165 -13.94 -5.94 -14.70
CA CYS A 165 -13.47 -5.61 -13.37
C CYS A 165 -12.56 -4.39 -13.41
N ARG A 166 -13.00 -3.29 -12.80
CA ARG A 166 -12.19 -2.07 -12.67
C ARG A 166 -11.38 -2.03 -11.38
N ALA A 167 -11.49 -3.03 -10.51
CA ALA A 167 -10.76 -3.07 -9.24
C ALA A 167 -9.24 -3.04 -9.43
N HIS A 168 -8.72 -3.66 -10.50
CA HIS A 168 -7.30 -3.60 -10.85
C HIS A 168 -6.80 -2.19 -11.19
N GLU A 169 -7.71 -1.30 -11.60
CA GLU A 169 -7.39 0.09 -11.90
C GLU A 169 -7.41 0.94 -10.62
N TYR A 170 -8.48 0.81 -9.81
CA TYR A 170 -8.75 1.71 -8.69
C TYR A 170 -8.15 1.27 -7.35
N VAL A 171 -8.11 -0.03 -7.05
CA VAL A 171 -7.62 -0.50 -5.74
C VAL A 171 -6.15 -0.14 -5.53
N PRO A 172 -5.24 -0.28 -6.53
CA PRO A 172 -3.86 0.18 -6.37
C PRO A 172 -3.77 1.67 -6.06
N PHE A 173 -4.61 2.49 -6.68
CA PHE A 173 -4.67 3.93 -6.42
C PHE A 173 -5.11 4.24 -4.98
N LEU A 174 -6.16 3.58 -4.48
CA LEU A 174 -6.65 3.77 -3.11
C LEU A 174 -5.59 3.39 -2.08
N VAL A 175 -4.92 2.25 -2.28
CA VAL A 175 -3.87 1.76 -1.37
C VAL A 175 -2.65 2.67 -1.42
N GLU A 176 -2.21 3.09 -2.62
CA GLU A 176 -1.11 4.05 -2.79
C GLU A 176 -1.43 5.38 -2.09
N ALA A 177 -2.62 5.94 -2.32
CA ALA A 177 -3.05 7.20 -1.73
C ALA A 177 -3.05 7.12 -0.20
N PHE A 178 -3.48 5.98 0.36
CA PHE A 178 -3.47 5.76 1.80
C PHE A 178 -2.05 5.75 2.38
N VAL A 179 -1.13 4.98 1.79
CA VAL A 179 0.26 4.84 2.29
C VAL A 179 1.15 6.03 1.95
N ARG A 180 0.64 6.99 1.18
CA ARG A 180 1.30 8.27 0.88
C ARG A 180 0.60 9.47 1.49
N LYS A 181 -0.50 9.28 2.24
CA LYS A 181 -1.34 10.36 2.78
C LYS A 181 -0.53 11.29 3.70
N SER A 182 0.04 12.33 3.10
CA SER A 182 0.77 13.46 3.70
C SER A 182 1.71 13.13 4.86
N VAL A 183 3.01 13.01 4.53
CA VAL A 183 4.09 13.56 5.37
C VAL A 183 3.72 15.02 5.65
N ARG A 184 3.55 15.42 6.91
CA ARG A 184 3.53 16.85 7.24
C ARG A 184 4.97 17.28 7.52
N PRO A 185 5.46 18.39 6.93
CA PRO A 185 6.65 19.05 7.47
C PRO A 185 6.37 19.45 8.91
N SER A 186 7.31 19.15 9.80
CA SER A 186 7.33 19.67 11.17
C SER A 186 7.33 21.19 11.09
N THR A 187 6.18 21.83 11.25
CA THR A 187 6.17 23.24 11.65
C THR A 187 6.60 23.28 13.10
N GLU A 188 7.87 23.56 13.23
CA GLU A 188 8.58 24.04 14.41
C GLU A 188 7.87 25.24 15.04
N LEU A 189 8.04 25.32 16.37
CA LEU A 189 8.01 26.50 17.20
C LEU A 189 6.66 26.98 17.75
N GLU A 190 6.38 26.48 18.95
CA GLU A 190 5.87 27.30 20.06
C GLU A 190 6.40 28.73 20.00
N ARG A 191 5.49 29.69 19.92
CA ARG A 191 5.70 31.00 20.56
C ARG A 191 4.41 31.39 21.28
N THR A 192 4.38 31.05 22.55
CA THR A 192 3.77 31.87 23.61
C THR A 192 4.91 32.28 24.56
N PRO A 193 4.83 33.37 25.35
CA PRO A 193 3.61 34.08 25.81
C PRO A 193 3.72 35.62 25.81
N GLU A 194 2.77 36.27 26.51
CA GLU A 194 2.67 37.65 27.03
C GLU A 194 1.57 38.50 26.36
N ALA A 195 0.41 38.66 27.01
CA ALA A 195 0.10 39.53 28.15
C ALA A 195 -0.28 40.96 27.70
N ALA A 196 -1.59 41.23 27.71
CA ALA A 196 -2.23 42.50 28.11
C ALA A 196 -3.72 42.23 28.30
#